data_AF-A0A8E2JVF5-F1
#
_entry.id   AF-A0A8E2JVF5-F1
#
_cell.length_a   1.000
_cell.length_b   1.000
_cell.length_c   1.000
_cell.angle_alpha   90.00
_cell.angle_beta   90.00
_cell.angle_gamma   90.00
#
_symmetry.space_group_name_H-M   'P 1'
#
loop_
_entity.id
_entity.type
_entity.pdbx_description
1 polymer ?
#
loop_
_entity_poly.entity_id
_entity_poly.type
_entity_poly.pdbx_seq_one_letter_code
_entity_poly.pdbx_strand_id
1 'polypeptide(L)'
;MSHITLPVRRPLQCRFCGVQVTGRLRCDYCYASNGTPIVYCTPKCKDQDRIGHEPYCSWLWSANGVWRKAQILMETWKLTRELTFEQPYWGVFQFRQCLMVVKDTRAVIASYNTYAPPAGLNEADKWACMMYNACDDAHFLMWDLIVDMLGDDLQEMKWILLKPIPVRPTELYNNPRFYEPRPAHSVLKIKLRNGQQWVLDLTGAQYGFTEFFVPYHIYKKKCRRGYEVELDELEELNRSVEDPVMDGFFVWWRSRRQVLRSAYVQWMIQSDLDLAGVVRLPEPAFVAEMQRFVWFFDRYLQSH
;
A
#
# COMPACT_ATOMS: atom_id res chain seq x y z
N MET A 1 39.25 -10.62 -5.41
CA MET A 1 38.36 -9.76 -6.23
C MET A 1 37.57 -10.67 -7.15
N SER A 2 36.33 -10.98 -6.81
CA SER A 2 35.43 -11.84 -7.58
C SER A 2 34.85 -11.05 -8.75
N HIS A 3 35.15 -11.45 -9.98
CA HIS A 3 34.54 -10.88 -11.18
C HIS A 3 33.05 -11.23 -11.21
N ILE A 4 32.20 -10.23 -10.97
CA ILE A 4 30.76 -10.32 -11.22
C ILE A 4 30.59 -10.40 -12.74
N THR A 5 30.33 -11.61 -13.24
CA THR A 5 29.90 -11.82 -14.62
C THR A 5 28.46 -11.33 -14.73
N LEU A 6 28.24 -10.24 -15.47
CA LEU A 6 26.89 -9.75 -15.75
C LEU A 6 26.12 -10.87 -16.50
N PRO A 7 24.85 -11.13 -16.12
CA PRO A 7 24.06 -12.16 -16.78
C PRO A 7 23.92 -11.83 -18.28
N VAL A 8 24.24 -12.82 -19.13
CA VAL A 8 24.05 -12.73 -20.58
C VAL A 8 22.58 -12.46 -20.85
N ARG A 9 22.25 -11.25 -21.32
CA ARG A 9 20.88 -10.90 -21.66
C ARG A 9 20.43 -11.78 -22.82
N ARG A 10 19.42 -12.61 -22.60
CA ARG A 10 18.78 -13.37 -23.68
C ARG A 10 18.30 -12.38 -24.76
N PRO A 11 18.55 -12.66 -26.05
CA PRO A 11 18.03 -11.83 -27.12
C PRO A 11 16.50 -11.79 -27.03
N LEU A 12 15.93 -10.59 -27.10
CA LEU A 12 14.49 -10.43 -27.09
C LEU A 12 13.92 -10.92 -28.43
N GLN A 13 12.73 -11.51 -28.40
CA GLN A 13 12.04 -12.01 -29.59
C GLN A 13 10.82 -11.15 -29.88
N CYS A 14 10.57 -10.86 -31.16
CA CYS A 14 9.35 -10.20 -31.59
C CYS A 14 8.14 -11.01 -31.13
N ARG A 15 7.20 -10.38 -30.43
CA ARG A 15 6.02 -11.05 -29.90
C ARG A 15 5.15 -11.69 -31.00
N PHE A 16 5.04 -11.02 -32.14
CA PHE A 16 4.22 -11.46 -33.26
C PHE A 16 4.86 -12.58 -34.08
N CYS A 17 6.08 -12.35 -34.62
CA CYS A 17 6.70 -13.27 -35.57
C CYS A 17 7.83 -14.13 -34.99
N GLY A 18 8.20 -13.95 -33.71
CA GLY A 18 9.24 -14.74 -33.03
C GLY A 18 10.69 -14.40 -33.41
N VAL A 19 10.91 -13.57 -34.44
CA VAL A 19 12.25 -13.18 -34.89
C VAL A 19 13.00 -12.44 -33.76
N GLN A 20 14.28 -12.76 -33.57
CA GLN A 20 15.12 -12.04 -32.62
C GLN A 20 15.23 -10.58 -33.00
N VAL A 21 15.01 -9.68 -32.04
CA VAL A 21 15.03 -8.24 -32.26
C VAL A 21 16.23 -7.60 -31.58
N THR A 22 16.96 -6.83 -32.35
CA THR A 22 18.02 -5.91 -31.88
C THR A 22 17.47 -4.50 -31.63
N GLY A 23 16.30 -4.19 -32.17
CA GLY A 23 15.62 -2.90 -32.11
C GLY A 23 14.70 -2.71 -30.89
N ARG A 24 14.38 -1.44 -30.62
CA ARG A 24 13.62 -0.98 -29.43
C ARG A 24 12.14 -0.69 -29.72
N LEU A 25 11.52 -1.23 -30.78
CA LEU A 25 10.09 -0.99 -30.97
C LEU A 25 9.31 -1.80 -29.93
N ARG A 26 8.64 -1.11 -29.01
CA ARG A 26 7.97 -1.71 -27.85
C ARG A 26 6.52 -1.26 -27.80
N CYS A 27 5.73 -1.97 -27.00
CA CYS A 27 4.51 -1.39 -26.47
C CYS A 27 4.90 -0.43 -25.33
N ASP A 28 4.63 0.86 -25.49
CA ASP A 28 4.96 1.89 -24.49
C ASP A 28 4.24 1.63 -23.16
N TYR A 29 3.01 1.12 -23.25
CA TYR A 29 2.18 0.78 -22.11
C TYR A 29 2.73 -0.42 -21.32
N CYS A 30 3.10 -1.51 -22.00
CA CYS A 30 3.68 -2.68 -21.33
C CYS A 30 5.12 -2.42 -20.86
N TYR A 31 5.85 -1.53 -21.52
CA TYR A 31 7.20 -1.18 -21.09
C TYR A 31 7.21 -0.39 -19.78
N ALA A 32 6.24 0.51 -19.58
CA ALA A 32 6.08 1.26 -18.33
C ALA A 32 5.67 0.38 -17.13
N SER A 33 5.21 -0.85 -17.37
CA SER A 33 4.63 -1.75 -16.37
C SER A 33 5.63 -2.56 -15.53
N ASN A 34 6.95 -2.38 -15.70
CA ASN A 34 8.00 -3.27 -15.17
C ASN A 34 7.84 -4.76 -15.56
N GLY A 35 6.89 -5.11 -16.44
CA GLY A 35 6.73 -6.45 -16.99
C GLY A 35 7.82 -6.82 -18.00
N THR A 36 7.80 -8.08 -18.45
CA THR A 36 8.67 -8.51 -19.56
C THR A 36 8.36 -7.64 -20.78
N PRO A 37 9.34 -6.91 -21.34
CA PRO A 37 9.08 -5.94 -22.39
C PRO A 37 8.55 -6.65 -23.64
N ILE A 38 7.32 -6.29 -24.04
CA ILE A 38 6.75 -6.73 -25.31
C ILE A 38 7.38 -5.89 -26.43
N VAL A 39 8.11 -6.56 -27.30
CA VAL A 39 8.89 -5.95 -28.38
C VAL A 39 8.47 -6.48 -29.74
N TYR A 40 8.67 -5.67 -30.77
CA TYR A 40 8.28 -5.93 -32.15
C TYR A 40 9.46 -5.65 -33.08
N CYS A 41 9.60 -6.42 -34.17
CA CYS A 41 10.65 -6.18 -35.15
C CYS A 41 10.31 -5.02 -36.10
N THR A 42 9.01 -4.78 -36.35
CA THR A 42 8.51 -3.73 -37.25
C THR A 42 7.20 -3.15 -36.74
N PRO A 43 6.83 -1.92 -37.15
CA PRO A 43 5.50 -1.36 -36.89
C PRO A 43 4.37 -2.28 -37.37
N LYS A 44 4.53 -2.89 -38.55
CA LYS A 44 3.57 -3.87 -39.09
C LYS A 44 3.31 -5.04 -38.14
N CYS A 45 4.36 -5.60 -37.53
CA CYS A 45 4.19 -6.67 -36.53
C CYS A 45 3.49 -6.18 -35.25
N LYS A 46 3.72 -4.93 -34.83
CA LYS A 46 3.00 -4.31 -33.70
C LYS A 46 1.51 -4.14 -34.02
N ASP A 47 1.19 -3.66 -35.21
CA ASP A 47 -0.20 -3.45 -35.65
C ASP A 47 -0.94 -4.77 -35.84
N GLN A 48 -0.28 -5.80 -36.39
CA GLN A 48 -0.85 -7.13 -36.55
C GLN A 48 -1.08 -7.85 -35.22
N ASP A 49 -0.20 -7.65 -34.23
CA ASP A 49 -0.40 -8.21 -32.88
C ASP A 49 -1.46 -7.44 -32.09
N ARG A 50 -1.86 -6.23 -32.51
CA ARG A 50 -2.72 -5.34 -31.73
C ARG A 50 -3.98 -6.02 -31.21
N ILE A 51 -4.69 -6.77 -32.05
CA ILE A 51 -5.95 -7.45 -31.66
C ILE A 51 -5.71 -8.48 -30.54
N GLY A 52 -4.63 -9.25 -30.62
CA GLY A 52 -4.29 -10.24 -29.58
C GLY A 52 -3.62 -9.63 -28.35
N HIS A 53 -2.91 -8.51 -28.54
CA HIS A 53 -2.15 -7.82 -27.52
C HIS A 53 -2.99 -6.86 -26.68
N GLU A 54 -3.97 -6.17 -27.27
CA GLU A 54 -4.74 -5.09 -26.66
C GLU A 54 -5.47 -5.54 -25.39
N PRO A 55 -6.11 -6.73 -25.30
CA PRO A 55 -6.70 -7.21 -24.05
C PRO A 55 -5.66 -7.37 -22.94
N TYR A 56 -4.49 -7.92 -23.25
CA TYR A 56 -3.40 -8.10 -22.28
C TYR A 56 -2.74 -6.76 -21.89
N CYS A 57 -2.57 -5.87 -22.85
CA CYS A 57 -2.01 -4.53 -22.64
C CYS A 57 -2.93 -3.67 -21.77
N SER A 58 -4.23 -3.67 -22.08
CA SER A 58 -5.26 -3.00 -21.28
C SER A 58 -5.33 -3.59 -19.88
N TRP A 59 -5.29 -4.92 -19.76
CA TRP A 59 -5.23 -5.62 -18.48
C TRP A 59 -4.02 -5.20 -17.64
N LEU A 60 -2.80 -5.23 -18.21
CA LEU A 60 -1.59 -4.77 -17.54
C LEU A 60 -1.73 -3.30 -17.14
N TRP A 61 -2.25 -2.46 -18.03
CA TRP A 61 -2.36 -1.02 -17.80
C TRP A 61 -3.32 -0.69 -16.66
N SER A 62 -4.51 -1.29 -16.65
CA SER A 62 -5.46 -1.15 -15.54
C SER A 62 -4.85 -1.66 -14.24
N ALA A 63 -4.17 -2.82 -14.25
CA ALA A 63 -3.49 -3.33 -13.08
C ALA A 63 -2.37 -2.39 -12.58
N ASN A 64 -1.60 -1.77 -13.47
CA ASN A 64 -0.56 -0.81 -13.09
C ASN A 64 -1.13 0.50 -12.59
N GLY A 65 -2.18 1.01 -13.21
CA GLY A 65 -2.85 2.24 -12.76
C GLY A 65 -3.31 2.09 -11.33
N VAL A 66 -4.02 1.00 -11.04
CA VAL A 66 -4.47 0.67 -9.68
C VAL A 66 -3.29 0.44 -8.74
N TRP A 67 -2.25 -0.29 -9.17
CA TRP A 67 -1.06 -0.52 -8.34
C TRP A 67 -0.32 0.79 -8.00
N ARG A 68 -0.20 1.72 -8.96
CA ARG A 68 0.39 3.05 -8.74
C ARG A 68 -0.43 3.90 -7.79
N LYS A 69 -1.76 3.87 -7.91
CA LYS A 69 -2.68 4.50 -6.92
C LYS A 69 -2.46 3.89 -5.53
N ALA A 70 -2.40 2.57 -5.43
CA ALA A 70 -2.09 1.88 -4.18
C ALA A 70 -0.72 2.25 -3.61
N GLN A 71 0.28 2.49 -4.47
CA GLN A 71 1.61 2.97 -4.04
C GLN A 71 1.52 4.38 -3.45
N ILE A 72 0.80 5.30 -4.09
CA ILE A 72 0.56 6.64 -3.54
C ILE A 72 -0.14 6.53 -2.18
N LEU A 73 -1.18 5.68 -2.06
CA LEU A 73 -1.87 5.43 -0.79
C LEU A 73 -0.92 4.90 0.29
N MET A 74 -0.01 3.98 -0.05
CA MET A 74 0.98 3.45 0.89
C MET A 74 1.96 4.51 1.38
N GLU A 75 2.49 5.34 0.49
CA GLU A 75 3.38 6.44 0.87
C GLU A 75 2.65 7.53 1.69
N THR A 76 1.39 7.81 1.35
CA THR A 76 0.53 8.70 2.15
C THR A 76 0.32 8.16 3.56
N TRP A 77 0.06 6.86 3.69
CA TRP A 77 -0.15 6.24 4.99
C TRP A 77 1.13 6.23 5.83
N LYS A 78 2.28 5.90 5.22
CA LYS A 78 3.60 5.99 5.86
C LYS A 78 3.86 7.39 6.44
N LEU A 79 3.64 8.43 5.64
CA LEU A 79 3.79 9.82 6.06
C LEU A 79 2.82 10.17 7.18
N THR A 80 1.55 9.77 7.04
CA THR A 80 0.54 9.95 8.10
C THR A 80 1.04 9.36 9.41
N ARG A 81 1.58 8.13 9.38
CA ARG A 81 2.15 7.48 10.56
C ARG A 81 3.37 8.19 11.10
N GLU A 82 4.24 8.77 10.27
CA GLU A 82 5.37 9.57 10.77
C GLU A 82 4.92 10.79 11.56
N LEU A 83 3.80 11.40 11.17
CA LEU A 83 3.27 12.61 11.80
C LEU A 83 2.34 12.31 12.99
N THR A 84 1.71 11.13 13.00
CA THR A 84 0.69 10.76 14.00
C THR A 84 1.07 9.52 14.80
N PHE A 85 2.35 9.14 14.83
CA PHE A 85 2.79 7.97 15.58
C PHE A 85 2.52 8.14 17.08
N GLU A 86 1.42 7.56 17.54
CA GLU A 86 0.88 7.75 18.90
C GLU A 86 1.39 6.72 19.92
N GLN A 87 2.25 5.79 19.50
CA GLN A 87 2.70 4.70 20.37
C GLN A 87 3.98 5.09 21.11
N PRO A 88 3.96 5.21 22.44
CA PRO A 88 5.13 5.57 23.22
C PRO A 88 6.05 4.36 23.39
N TYR A 89 6.75 3.95 22.34
CA TYR A 89 7.74 2.89 22.46
C TYR A 89 9.07 3.47 22.94
N TRP A 90 9.55 2.97 24.07
CA TRP A 90 10.89 3.26 24.58
C TRP A 90 11.95 2.68 23.64
N GLY A 91 11.73 1.44 23.20
CA GLY A 91 12.79 0.66 22.56
C GLY A 91 12.27 -0.54 21.79
N VAL A 92 13.20 -1.18 21.10
CA VAL A 92 12.97 -2.40 20.34
C VAL A 92 14.15 -3.34 20.51
N PHE A 93 13.91 -4.63 20.35
CA PHE A 93 14.99 -5.60 20.21
C PHE A 93 14.52 -6.82 19.43
N GLN A 94 15.47 -7.52 18.80
CA GLN A 94 15.17 -8.75 18.09
C GLN A 94 15.17 -9.92 19.08
N PHE A 95 14.08 -10.69 19.12
CA PHE A 95 14.03 -11.96 19.85
C PHE A 95 13.63 -13.07 18.89
N ARG A 96 14.59 -13.96 18.58
CA ARG A 96 14.44 -14.96 17.51
C ARG A 96 14.08 -14.28 16.18
N GLN A 97 12.97 -14.63 15.56
CA GLN A 97 12.46 -14.01 14.33
C GLN A 97 11.44 -12.90 14.59
N CYS A 98 11.22 -12.50 15.85
CA CYS A 98 10.25 -11.48 16.25
C CYS A 98 10.93 -10.14 16.54
N LEU A 99 10.37 -9.05 16.03
CA LEU A 99 10.69 -7.70 16.48
C LEU A 99 9.88 -7.42 17.74
N MET A 100 10.54 -7.29 18.88
CA MET A 100 9.89 -6.95 20.15
C MET A 100 9.88 -5.42 20.30
N VAL A 101 8.72 -4.82 20.52
CA VAL A 101 8.56 -3.40 20.86
C VAL A 101 8.32 -3.24 22.36
N VAL A 102 8.99 -2.29 22.99
CA VAL A 102 8.88 -2.03 24.44
C VAL A 102 8.14 -0.72 24.63
N LYS A 103 6.95 -0.78 25.24
CA LYS A 103 6.15 0.42 25.55
C LYS A 103 6.68 1.12 26.81
N ASP A 104 6.82 2.43 26.76
CA ASP A 104 7.08 3.25 27.95
C ASP A 104 5.78 3.39 28.74
N THR A 105 5.66 2.62 29.82
CA THR A 105 4.49 2.63 30.70
C THR A 105 4.39 3.91 31.55
N ARG A 106 5.42 4.76 31.55
CA ARG A 106 5.42 6.05 32.26
C ARG A 106 4.93 7.17 31.37
N ALA A 107 4.87 6.97 30.05
CA ALA A 107 4.34 7.95 29.13
C ALA A 107 2.84 8.13 29.41
N VAL A 108 2.43 9.34 29.75
CA VAL A 108 1.02 9.71 29.78
C VAL A 108 0.55 9.68 28.34
N ILE A 109 -0.34 8.74 28.01
CA ILE A 109 -1.05 8.71 26.73
C ILE A 109 -2.05 9.85 26.78
N ALA A 110 -1.59 11.07 26.55
CA ALA A 110 -2.47 12.13 26.11
C ALA A 110 -2.85 11.78 24.66
N SER A 111 -4.13 11.86 24.33
CA SER A 111 -4.75 11.45 23.06
C SER A 111 -4.23 12.17 21.80
N TYR A 112 -3.13 12.93 21.90
CA TYR A 112 -2.61 13.82 20.87
C TYR A 112 -1.08 13.88 20.81
N ASN A 113 -0.36 13.06 21.59
CA ASN A 113 1.10 13.07 21.56
C ASN A 113 1.63 12.28 20.36
N THR A 114 2.39 12.96 19.49
CA THR A 114 3.22 12.30 18.49
C THR A 114 4.56 11.90 19.10
N TYR A 115 4.93 10.64 18.94
CA TYR A 115 6.20 10.05 19.34
C TYR A 115 7.07 9.79 18.11
N ALA A 116 8.39 9.76 18.28
CA ALA A 116 9.27 9.19 17.27
C ALA A 116 9.35 7.67 17.45
N PRO A 117 9.49 6.88 16.38
CA PRO A 117 9.86 5.47 16.54
C PRO A 117 11.24 5.37 17.23
N PRO A 118 11.53 4.25 17.92
CA PRO A 118 12.83 4.05 18.55
C PRO A 118 14.00 4.27 17.59
N ALA A 119 15.06 4.93 18.07
CA ALA A 119 16.22 5.27 17.25
C ALA A 119 17.02 4.03 16.82
N GLY A 120 17.74 4.13 15.70
CA GLY A 120 18.65 3.08 15.22
C GLY A 120 17.96 1.90 14.51
N LEU A 121 16.65 2.00 14.25
CA LEU A 121 15.92 1.01 13.45
C LEU A 121 16.34 1.05 11.99
N ASN A 122 16.51 -0.13 11.37
CA ASN A 122 16.51 -0.21 9.92
C ASN A 122 15.10 0.09 9.37
N GLU A 123 14.98 0.35 8.07
CA GLU A 123 13.72 0.76 7.46
C GLU A 123 12.60 -0.27 7.65
N ALA A 124 12.90 -1.57 7.54
CA ALA A 124 11.91 -2.62 7.72
C ALA A 124 11.40 -2.69 9.16
N ASP A 125 12.29 -2.54 10.15
CA ASP A 125 11.92 -2.51 11.58
C ASP A 125 11.13 -1.26 11.94
N LYS A 126 11.52 -0.10 11.39
CA LYS A 126 10.79 1.16 11.55
C LYS A 126 9.34 0.98 11.13
N TRP A 127 9.08 0.47 9.92
CA TRP A 127 7.72 0.28 9.44
C TRP A 127 6.97 -0.82 10.18
N ALA A 128 7.63 -1.94 10.49
CA ALA A 128 7.00 -3.01 11.27
C ALA A 128 6.57 -2.53 12.68
N CYS A 129 7.33 -1.60 13.27
CA CYS A 129 7.03 -0.94 14.54
C CYS A 129 5.91 0.10 14.40
N MET A 130 5.97 0.96 13.37
CA MET A 130 5.01 2.05 13.18
C MET A 130 3.60 1.60 12.78
N MET A 131 3.52 0.44 12.12
CA MET A 131 2.27 -0.16 11.63
C MET A 131 1.66 -1.16 12.62
N TYR A 132 2.35 -1.49 13.71
CA TYR A 132 1.85 -2.44 14.70
C TYR A 132 0.56 -1.93 15.36
N ASN A 133 -0.49 -2.75 15.33
CA ASN A 133 -1.84 -2.44 15.82
C ASN A 133 -2.51 -1.21 15.17
N ALA A 134 -2.06 -0.77 13.99
CA ALA A 134 -2.65 0.36 13.27
C ALA A 134 -3.50 -0.07 12.07
N CYS A 135 -3.93 -1.35 12.03
CA CYS A 135 -4.59 -1.91 10.85
C CYS A 135 -5.99 -1.35 10.60
N ASP A 136 -6.76 -1.11 11.67
CA ASP A 136 -8.08 -0.49 11.56
C ASP A 136 -7.96 1.01 11.28
N ASP A 137 -7.02 1.68 11.94
CA ASP A 137 -6.70 3.10 11.73
C ASP A 137 -6.37 3.38 10.26
N ALA A 138 -5.59 2.49 9.64
CA ALA A 138 -5.21 2.62 8.24
C ALA A 138 -6.43 2.70 7.34
N HIS A 139 -7.41 1.82 7.53
CA HIS A 139 -8.60 1.79 6.68
C HIS A 139 -9.55 2.93 7.03
N PHE A 140 -9.75 3.21 8.31
CA PHE A 140 -10.64 4.28 8.76
C PHE A 140 -10.17 5.65 8.29
N LEU A 141 -8.90 5.99 8.54
CA LEU A 141 -8.34 7.31 8.22
C LEU A 141 -8.16 7.52 6.71
N MET A 142 -7.82 6.46 5.99
CA MET A 142 -7.57 6.52 4.55
C MET A 142 -8.83 6.27 3.71
N TRP A 143 -9.97 5.92 4.31
CA TRP A 143 -11.17 5.47 3.60
C TRP A 143 -11.57 6.38 2.44
N ASP A 144 -11.78 7.67 2.71
CA ASP A 144 -12.22 8.61 1.67
C ASP A 144 -11.19 8.76 0.57
N LEU A 145 -9.91 8.78 0.93
CA LEU A 145 -8.83 8.87 -0.03
C LEU A 145 -8.75 7.62 -0.90
N ILE A 146 -8.94 6.43 -0.33
CA ILE A 146 -8.99 5.16 -1.05
C ILE A 146 -10.16 5.15 -2.03
N VAL A 147 -11.35 5.57 -1.58
CA VAL A 147 -12.55 5.68 -2.43
C VAL A 147 -12.33 6.69 -3.55
N ASP A 148 -11.84 7.89 -3.24
CA ASP A 148 -11.60 8.95 -4.23
C ASP A 148 -10.53 8.53 -5.25
N MET A 149 -9.47 7.83 -4.84
CA MET A 149 -8.40 7.40 -5.73
C MET A 149 -8.79 6.20 -6.60
N LEU A 150 -9.42 5.19 -6.01
CA LEU A 150 -9.71 3.92 -6.68
C LEU A 150 -11.11 3.86 -7.32
N GLY A 151 -12.03 4.77 -6.98
CA GLY A 151 -13.48 4.66 -7.27
C GLY A 151 -13.84 4.30 -8.71
N ASP A 152 -13.16 4.87 -9.70
CA ASP A 152 -13.39 4.55 -11.11
C ASP A 152 -13.02 3.10 -11.47
N ASP A 153 -12.03 2.52 -10.79
CA ASP A 153 -11.54 1.16 -11.00
C ASP A 153 -12.29 0.11 -10.17
N LEU A 154 -12.99 0.54 -9.10
CA LEU A 154 -13.66 -0.34 -8.16
C LEU A 154 -15.01 -0.85 -8.69
N GLN A 155 -15.20 -2.16 -8.59
CA GLN A 155 -16.53 -2.79 -8.63
C GLN A 155 -17.11 -2.91 -7.21
N GLU A 156 -16.27 -3.31 -6.25
CA GLU A 156 -16.63 -3.58 -4.87
C GLU A 156 -15.38 -3.44 -4.00
N MET A 157 -15.56 -2.92 -2.80
CA MET A 157 -14.56 -2.89 -1.74
C MET A 157 -15.21 -3.48 -0.52
N LYS A 158 -14.45 -4.28 0.24
CA LYS A 158 -14.90 -4.92 1.48
C LYS A 158 -13.85 -4.77 2.55
N TRP A 159 -14.24 -4.29 3.71
CA TRP A 159 -13.44 -4.42 4.92
C TRP A 159 -13.51 -5.85 5.46
N ILE A 160 -12.38 -6.57 5.48
CA ILE A 160 -12.32 -7.95 5.97
C ILE A 160 -11.25 -8.16 7.06
N LEU A 161 -11.48 -9.16 7.90
CA LEU A 161 -10.54 -9.69 8.87
C LEU A 161 -9.97 -11.03 8.40
N LEU A 162 -8.64 -11.14 8.39
CA LEU A 162 -7.88 -12.35 8.06
C LEU A 162 -6.96 -12.75 9.23
N LYS A 163 -6.35 -13.94 9.20
CA LYS A 163 -5.30 -14.32 10.16
C LYS A 163 -3.98 -14.56 9.45
N PRO A 164 -3.13 -13.54 9.26
CA PRO A 164 -1.84 -13.69 8.61
C PRO A 164 -0.93 -14.68 9.33
N ILE A 165 -0.10 -15.36 8.56
CA ILE A 165 1.03 -16.15 9.04
C ILE A 165 2.26 -15.23 8.90
N PRO A 166 2.74 -14.61 9.99
CA PRO A 166 3.84 -13.65 9.89
C PRO A 166 5.12 -14.32 9.40
N VAL A 167 5.82 -13.65 8.48
CA VAL A 167 7.22 -13.97 8.12
C VAL A 167 8.14 -13.43 9.21
N ARG A 168 7.81 -12.23 9.72
CA ARG A 168 8.55 -11.57 10.78
C ARG A 168 7.58 -10.82 11.71
N PRO A 169 7.13 -11.46 12.80
CA PRO A 169 6.15 -10.85 13.70
C PRO A 169 6.71 -9.61 14.41
N THR A 170 5.92 -8.53 14.51
CA THR A 170 6.12 -7.47 15.53
C THR A 170 5.25 -7.78 16.75
N GLU A 171 5.80 -7.72 17.97
CA GLU A 171 5.05 -7.99 19.21
C GLU A 171 5.43 -7.03 20.33
N LEU A 172 4.48 -6.74 21.22
CA LEU A 172 4.72 -6.00 22.45
C LEU A 172 5.47 -6.86 23.48
N TYR A 173 6.58 -6.35 24.02
CA TYR A 173 7.32 -6.94 25.11
C TYR A 173 6.48 -6.98 26.38
N ASN A 174 6.54 -8.10 27.12
CA ASN A 174 5.69 -8.40 28.27
C ASN A 174 4.19 -8.42 27.97
N ASN A 175 3.78 -8.64 26.71
CA ASN A 175 2.38 -8.91 26.42
C ASN A 175 1.98 -10.23 27.10
N PRO A 176 1.08 -10.24 28.09
CA PRO A 176 0.63 -11.49 28.72
C PRO A 176 -0.03 -12.43 27.70
N ARG A 177 -0.49 -11.88 26.57
CA ARG A 177 -1.05 -12.59 25.42
C ARG A 177 -0.02 -13.03 24.39
N PHE A 178 1.28 -12.97 24.69
CA PHE A 178 2.33 -13.40 23.75
C PHE A 178 2.13 -14.86 23.27
N TYR A 179 1.48 -15.69 24.08
CA TYR A 179 1.13 -17.07 23.75
C TYR A 179 -0.29 -17.24 23.18
N GLU A 180 -1.11 -16.20 23.18
CA GLU A 180 -2.44 -16.26 22.60
C GLU A 180 -2.37 -16.18 21.07
N PRO A 181 -3.35 -16.76 20.35
CA PRO A 181 -3.47 -16.54 18.91
C PRO A 181 -3.54 -15.04 18.63
N ARG A 182 -2.69 -14.55 17.71
CA ARG A 182 -2.74 -13.17 17.24
C ARG A 182 -4.17 -12.75 16.89
N PRO A 183 -4.55 -11.50 17.19
CA PRO A 183 -5.82 -10.96 16.74
C PRO A 183 -5.91 -11.05 15.21
N ALA A 184 -7.14 -11.00 14.71
CA ALA A 184 -7.33 -10.93 13.28
C ALA A 184 -6.76 -9.63 12.73
N HIS A 185 -6.23 -9.70 11.52
CA HIS A 185 -5.69 -8.58 10.77
C HIS A 185 -6.72 -8.00 9.83
N SER A 186 -6.80 -6.68 9.86
CA SER A 186 -7.75 -5.89 9.12
C SER A 186 -7.17 -5.47 7.78
N VAL A 187 -7.84 -5.80 6.67
CA VAL A 187 -7.43 -5.46 5.30
C VAL A 187 -8.62 -5.08 4.43
N LEU A 188 -8.38 -4.37 3.33
CA LEU A 188 -9.40 -4.13 2.31
C LEU A 188 -9.28 -5.15 1.18
N LYS A 189 -10.36 -5.90 0.96
CA LYS A 189 -10.54 -6.76 -0.21
C LYS A 189 -11.19 -5.94 -1.31
N ILE A 190 -10.45 -5.75 -2.40
CA ILE A 190 -10.86 -4.94 -3.53
C ILE A 190 -11.22 -5.85 -4.69
N LYS A 191 -12.38 -5.64 -5.30
CA LYS A 191 -12.76 -6.21 -6.59
C LYS A 191 -12.79 -5.10 -7.62
N LEU A 192 -11.97 -5.22 -8.66
CA LEU A 192 -11.92 -4.27 -9.76
C LEU A 192 -13.06 -4.53 -10.76
N ARG A 193 -13.41 -3.55 -11.60
CA ARG A 193 -14.43 -3.69 -12.65
C ARG A 193 -14.16 -4.79 -13.67
N ASN A 194 -12.90 -5.20 -13.81
CA ASN A 194 -12.52 -6.35 -14.64
C ASN A 194 -12.67 -7.70 -13.92
N GLY A 195 -13.25 -7.73 -12.71
CA GLY A 195 -13.50 -8.91 -11.90
C GLY A 195 -12.32 -9.39 -11.06
N GLN A 196 -11.13 -8.79 -11.20
CA GLN A 196 -9.96 -9.18 -10.41
C GLN A 196 -10.12 -8.82 -8.94
N GLN A 197 -9.63 -9.70 -8.07
CA GLN A 197 -9.64 -9.50 -6.63
C GLN A 197 -8.24 -9.29 -6.08
N TRP A 198 -8.10 -8.26 -5.24
CA TRP A 198 -6.86 -7.81 -4.64
C TRP A 198 -7.06 -7.56 -3.15
N VAL A 199 -5.96 -7.53 -2.40
CA VAL A 199 -5.89 -7.08 -1.03
C VAL A 199 -5.03 -5.82 -1.00
N LEU A 200 -5.57 -4.75 -0.43
CA LEU A 200 -4.81 -3.57 -0.01
C LEU A 200 -4.55 -3.67 1.50
N ASP A 201 -3.28 -3.87 1.83
CA ASP A 201 -2.79 -4.04 3.21
C ASP A 201 -1.70 -3.00 3.48
N LEU A 202 -2.13 -1.83 3.96
CA LEU A 202 -1.24 -0.70 4.29
C LEU A 202 -0.39 -0.96 5.54
N THR A 203 -0.66 -2.03 6.28
CA THR A 203 0.01 -2.32 7.56
C THR A 203 0.64 -3.72 7.60
N GLY A 204 0.79 -4.37 6.44
CA GLY A 204 1.38 -5.70 6.30
C GLY A 204 2.83 -5.82 6.83
N ALA A 205 3.53 -4.69 6.92
CA ALA A 205 4.88 -4.60 7.49
C ALA A 205 4.97 -5.16 8.92
N GLN A 206 3.90 -5.09 9.73
CA GLN A 206 3.86 -5.65 11.10
C GLN A 206 3.91 -7.20 11.15
N TYR A 207 3.73 -7.85 10.00
CA TYR A 207 3.87 -9.29 9.79
C TYR A 207 5.12 -9.65 8.98
N GLY A 208 5.92 -8.65 8.61
CA GLY A 208 7.08 -8.80 7.72
C GLY A 208 6.72 -8.93 6.25
N PHE A 209 5.52 -8.52 5.83
CA PHE A 209 5.17 -8.45 4.42
C PHE A 209 5.72 -7.16 3.80
N THR A 210 6.30 -7.27 2.61
CA THR A 210 6.83 -6.12 1.86
C THR A 210 5.82 -5.59 0.85
N GLU A 211 4.86 -6.42 0.44
CA GLU A 211 3.85 -6.07 -0.53
C GLU A 211 2.59 -5.53 0.14
N PHE A 212 2.08 -4.40 -0.34
CA PHE A 212 0.86 -3.75 0.18
C PHE A 212 -0.35 -3.93 -0.74
N PHE A 213 -0.15 -4.28 -2.01
CA PHE A 213 -1.22 -4.52 -2.98
C PHE A 213 -0.99 -5.86 -3.70
N VAL A 214 -1.75 -6.88 -3.33
CA VAL A 214 -1.47 -8.27 -3.68
C VAL A 214 -2.72 -8.95 -4.22
N PRO A 215 -2.66 -9.82 -5.25
CA PRO A 215 -3.82 -10.59 -5.68
C PRO A 215 -4.39 -11.39 -4.50
N TYR A 216 -5.71 -11.31 -4.30
CA TYR A 216 -6.36 -11.84 -3.10
C TYR A 216 -6.08 -13.34 -2.87
N HIS A 217 -6.05 -14.14 -3.94
CA HIS A 217 -5.72 -15.56 -3.86
C HIS A 217 -4.27 -15.84 -3.44
N ILE A 218 -3.33 -14.92 -3.71
CA ILE A 218 -1.93 -15.01 -3.24
C ILE A 218 -1.87 -14.60 -1.77
N TYR A 219 -2.53 -13.50 -1.41
CA TYR A 219 -2.58 -13.04 -0.02
C TYR A 219 -3.19 -14.10 0.91
N LYS A 220 -4.28 -14.76 0.51
CA LYS A 220 -4.90 -15.88 1.25
C LYS A 220 -3.95 -17.03 1.57
N LYS A 221 -2.94 -17.31 0.71
CA LYS A 221 -1.92 -18.34 0.98
C LYS A 221 -0.97 -17.94 2.11
N LYS A 222 -0.84 -16.64 2.38
CA LYS A 222 -0.11 -16.07 3.52
C LYS A 222 -0.97 -16.03 4.80
N CYS A 223 -2.20 -16.55 4.78
CA CYS A 223 -3.12 -16.55 5.92
C CYS A 223 -3.47 -17.97 6.38
N ARG A 224 -3.92 -18.09 7.63
CA ARG A 224 -4.52 -19.32 8.16
C ARG A 224 -5.79 -19.64 7.38
N ARG A 225 -5.96 -20.90 7.01
CA ARG A 225 -7.14 -21.37 6.25
C ARG A 225 -8.40 -21.25 7.08
N GLY A 226 -9.53 -20.95 6.42
CA GLY A 226 -10.86 -20.96 7.03
C GLY A 226 -11.19 -19.74 7.90
N TYR A 227 -10.33 -18.72 7.95
CA TYR A 227 -10.60 -17.48 8.69
C TYR A 227 -10.73 -16.30 7.72
N GLU A 228 -11.96 -15.85 7.51
CA GLU A 228 -12.31 -14.61 6.81
C GLU A 228 -13.63 -14.13 7.38
N VAL A 229 -13.62 -12.94 7.96
CA VAL A 229 -14.83 -12.30 8.49
C VAL A 229 -14.98 -10.99 7.73
N GLU A 230 -16.14 -10.80 7.11
CA GLU A 230 -16.50 -9.52 6.51
C GLU A 230 -17.04 -8.62 7.63
N LEU A 231 -16.56 -7.39 7.68
CA LEU A 231 -17.07 -6.37 8.58
C LEU A 231 -18.09 -5.53 7.83
N ASP A 232 -19.18 -5.17 8.51
CA ASP A 232 -20.12 -4.20 7.94
C ASP A 232 -19.43 -2.83 7.95
N GLU A 233 -19.10 -2.33 6.75
CA GLU A 233 -18.33 -1.11 6.57
C GLU A 233 -19.05 0.10 7.17
N LEU A 234 -20.37 0.18 6.98
CA LEU A 234 -21.17 1.26 7.52
C LEU A 234 -21.28 1.12 9.03
N GLU A 235 -21.43 -0.10 9.54
CA GLU A 235 -21.42 -0.33 10.98
C GLU A 235 -20.06 0.05 11.60
N GLU A 236 -18.92 -0.36 11.05
CA GLU A 236 -17.60 0.00 11.61
C GLU A 236 -17.33 1.51 11.50
N LEU A 237 -17.74 2.14 10.39
CA LEU A 237 -17.66 3.58 10.24
C LEU A 237 -18.59 4.31 11.22
N ASN A 238 -19.79 3.78 11.49
CA ASN A 238 -20.81 4.41 12.34
C ASN A 238 -20.69 4.04 13.83
N ARG A 239 -20.14 2.88 14.19
CA ARG A 239 -19.88 2.45 15.58
C ARG A 239 -18.92 3.43 16.26
N SER A 240 -18.14 4.15 15.47
CA SER A 240 -17.35 5.31 15.91
C SER A 240 -18.17 6.51 16.43
N VAL A 241 -19.47 6.57 16.16
CA VAL A 241 -20.34 7.74 16.42
C VAL A 241 -21.11 7.63 17.73
N GLU A 242 -21.36 6.42 18.22
CA GLU A 242 -22.34 6.19 19.28
C GLU A 242 -21.73 5.92 20.67
N ASP A 243 -20.39 5.84 20.80
CA ASP A 243 -19.73 5.64 22.10
C ASP A 243 -19.25 6.98 22.71
N PRO A 244 -19.96 7.52 23.73
CA PRO A 244 -19.63 8.80 24.35
C PRO A 244 -18.33 8.79 25.17
N VAL A 245 -17.77 7.62 25.52
CA VAL A 245 -16.46 7.51 26.19
C VAL A 245 -15.31 7.60 25.18
N MET A 246 -15.58 7.25 23.93
CA MET A 246 -14.63 7.27 22.82
C MET A 246 -14.73 8.55 21.95
N ASP A 247 -15.62 9.47 22.29
CA ASP A 247 -15.96 10.65 21.48
C ASP A 247 -14.73 11.49 21.11
N GLY A 248 -13.83 11.75 22.06
CA GLY A 248 -12.60 12.51 21.80
C GLY A 248 -11.64 11.85 20.81
N PHE A 249 -11.56 10.53 20.81
CA PHE A 249 -10.69 9.75 19.92
C PHE A 249 -11.27 9.68 18.51
N PHE A 250 -12.57 9.41 18.39
CA PHE A 250 -13.24 9.35 17.09
C PHE A 250 -13.40 10.72 16.44
N VAL A 251 -13.65 11.78 17.22
CA VAL A 251 -13.61 13.16 16.71
C VAL A 251 -12.23 13.49 16.14
N TRP A 252 -11.16 13.07 16.82
CA TRP A 252 -9.80 13.24 16.31
C TRP A 252 -9.57 12.47 15.00
N TRP A 253 -9.99 11.21 14.91
CA TRP A 253 -9.91 10.43 13.68
C TRP A 253 -10.71 11.02 12.52
N ARG A 254 -11.94 11.48 12.76
CA ARG A 254 -12.76 12.14 11.71
C ARG A 254 -12.10 13.40 11.20
N SER A 255 -11.61 14.24 12.12
CA SER A 255 -10.85 15.45 11.76
C SER A 255 -9.64 15.09 10.91
N ARG A 256 -8.85 14.09 11.32
CA ARG A 256 -7.68 13.64 10.55
C ARG A 256 -8.04 13.08 9.18
N ARG A 257 -9.06 12.22 9.09
CA ARG A 257 -9.59 11.71 7.82
C ARG A 257 -9.98 12.85 6.87
N GLN A 258 -10.68 13.87 7.38
CA GLN A 258 -11.05 15.04 6.59
C GLN A 258 -9.83 15.85 6.14
N VAL A 259 -8.83 16.01 7.01
CA VAL A 259 -7.56 16.68 6.68
C VAL A 259 -6.81 15.92 5.58
N LEU A 260 -6.70 14.59 5.67
CA LEU A 260 -6.05 13.74 4.66
C LEU A 260 -6.73 13.89 3.29
N ARG A 261 -8.06 13.82 3.26
CA ARG A 261 -8.84 14.02 2.03
C ARG A 261 -8.66 15.44 1.49
N SER A 262 -8.68 16.46 2.35
CA SER A 262 -8.51 17.86 1.96
C SER A 262 -7.13 18.11 1.37
N ALA A 263 -6.08 17.53 1.95
CA ALA A 263 -4.72 17.59 1.41
C ALA A 263 -4.67 17.03 -0.02
N TYR A 264 -5.29 15.88 -0.26
CA TYR A 264 -5.37 15.29 -1.60
C TYR A 264 -6.12 16.19 -2.59
N VAL A 265 -7.28 16.74 -2.21
CA VAL A 265 -8.06 17.65 -3.06
C VAL A 265 -7.25 18.91 -3.39
N GLN A 266 -6.57 19.49 -2.41
CA GLN A 266 -5.73 20.68 -2.61
C GLN A 266 -4.55 20.38 -3.53
N TRP A 267 -3.91 19.23 -3.39
CA TRP A 267 -2.86 18.81 -4.31
C TRP A 267 -3.40 18.69 -5.74
N MET A 268 -4.57 18.09 -5.94
CA MET A 268 -5.18 17.99 -7.28
C MET A 268 -5.48 19.37 -7.89
N ILE A 269 -5.87 20.35 -7.08
CA ILE A 269 -6.11 21.73 -7.54
C ILE A 269 -4.80 22.43 -7.95
N GLN A 270 -3.71 22.17 -7.22
CA GLN A 270 -2.41 22.80 -7.45
C GLN A 270 -1.56 22.09 -8.50
N SER A 271 -1.84 20.81 -8.75
CA SER A 271 -1.17 20.02 -9.77
C SER A 271 -1.80 20.28 -11.14
N ASP A 272 -0.96 20.50 -12.16
CA ASP A 272 -1.40 20.52 -13.56
C ASP A 272 -1.83 19.12 -14.07
N LEU A 273 -1.69 18.09 -13.24
CA LEU A 273 -2.05 16.70 -13.54
C LEU A 273 -3.12 16.21 -12.56
N ASP A 274 -4.19 15.62 -13.09
CA ASP A 274 -5.12 14.80 -12.31
C ASP A 274 -4.50 13.44 -11.96
N LEU A 275 -5.14 12.70 -11.06
CA LEU A 275 -4.66 11.38 -10.66
C LEU A 275 -4.49 10.43 -11.86
N ALA A 276 -5.39 10.50 -12.84
CA ALA A 276 -5.32 9.71 -14.05
C ALA A 276 -4.06 10.04 -14.88
N GLY A 277 -3.68 11.31 -14.96
CA GLY A 277 -2.45 11.78 -15.59
C GLY A 277 -1.21 11.27 -14.86
N VAL A 278 -1.17 11.43 -13.53
CA VAL A 278 -0.04 10.99 -12.71
C VAL A 278 0.23 9.50 -12.85
N VAL A 279 -0.79 8.64 -12.72
CA VAL A 279 -0.60 7.19 -12.76
C VAL A 279 -0.23 6.67 -14.16
N ARG A 280 -0.34 7.50 -15.21
CA ARG A 280 0.05 7.17 -16.58
C ARG A 280 1.45 7.65 -16.95
N LEU A 281 2.12 8.41 -16.09
CA LEU A 281 3.47 8.91 -16.33
C LEU A 281 4.48 7.74 -16.52
N PRO A 282 5.52 7.88 -17.34
CA PRO A 282 6.65 6.94 -17.34
C PRO A 282 7.28 6.82 -15.95
N GLU A 283 7.87 5.66 -15.63
CA GLU A 283 8.32 5.35 -14.25
C GLU A 283 9.15 6.45 -13.57
N PRO A 284 10.18 7.06 -14.20
CA PRO A 284 10.94 8.11 -13.54
C PRO A 284 10.11 9.36 -13.23
N ALA A 285 9.17 9.71 -14.14
CA ALA A 285 8.29 10.86 -13.97
C ALA A 285 7.19 10.57 -12.94
N PHE A 286 6.65 9.35 -12.91
CA PHE A 286 5.71 8.90 -11.88
C PHE A 286 6.33 8.97 -10.49
N VAL A 287 7.56 8.47 -10.31
CA VAL A 287 8.27 8.53 -9.03
C VAL A 287 8.53 9.96 -8.60
N ALA A 288 8.97 10.84 -9.51
CA ALA A 288 9.18 12.25 -9.22
C ALA A 288 7.88 12.96 -8.80
N GLU A 289 6.77 12.66 -9.49
CA GLU A 289 5.46 13.23 -9.17
C GLU A 289 4.91 12.71 -7.85
N MET A 290 5.07 11.42 -7.57
CA MET A 290 4.72 10.83 -6.28
C MET A 290 5.52 11.48 -5.14
N GLN A 291 6.81 11.75 -5.34
CA GLN A 291 7.64 12.47 -4.36
C GLN A 291 7.16 13.91 -4.17
N ARG A 292 6.74 14.60 -5.23
CA ARG A 292 6.14 15.94 -5.15
C ARG A 292 4.82 15.91 -4.37
N PHE A 293 3.97 14.91 -4.62
CA PHE A 293 2.74 14.68 -3.87
C PHE A 293 3.04 14.46 -2.38
N VAL A 294 3.95 13.54 -2.04
CA VAL A 294 4.32 13.24 -0.63
C VAL A 294 4.87 14.49 0.06
N TRP A 295 5.74 15.25 -0.62
CA TRP A 295 6.26 16.52 -0.09
C TRP A 295 5.15 17.54 0.17
N PHE A 296 4.22 17.72 -0.77
CA PHE A 296 3.08 18.61 -0.59
C PHE A 296 2.21 18.17 0.59
N PHE A 297 1.92 16.87 0.66
CA PHE A 297 1.09 16.28 1.70
C PHE A 297 1.70 16.47 3.09
N ASP A 298 3.01 16.29 3.23
CA ASP A 298 3.75 16.52 4.49
C ASP A 298 3.59 17.98 4.95
N ARG A 299 3.82 18.94 4.05
CA ARG A 299 3.68 20.37 4.36
C ARG A 299 2.25 20.74 4.74
N TYR A 300 1.26 20.16 4.07
CA TYR A 300 -0.15 20.38 4.38
C TYR A 300 -0.53 19.83 5.75
N LEU A 301 -0.07 18.62 6.09
CA LEU A 301 -0.33 18.01 7.39
C LEU A 301 0.38 18.72 8.54
N GLN A 302 1.56 19.28 8.31
CA GLN A 302 2.25 20.09 9.32
C GLN A 302 1.54 21.43 9.61
N SER A 303 0.70 21.93 8.69
CA SER A 303 -0.03 23.18 8.90
C SER A 303 -1.44 23.01 9.46
N HIS A 304 -1.89 21.77 9.73
CA HIS A 304 -3.25 21.43 10.20
C HIS A 304 -3.25 20.38 11.32
#